data_AF-A0A1B6KCR8-F1
#
_entry.id   AF-A0A1B6KCR8-F1
#
_cell.length_a   1.000
_cell.length_b   1.000
_cell.length_c   1.000
_cell.angle_alpha   90.00
_cell.angle_beta   90.00
_cell.angle_gamma   90.00
#
_symmetry.space_group_name_H-M   'P 1'
#
loop_
_entity.id
_entity.type
_entity.pdbx_description
1 polymer ?
#
loop_
_entity_poly.entity_id
_entity_poly.type
_entity_poly.pdbx_seq_one_letter_code
_entity_poly.pdbx_strand_id
1 'polypeptide(L)'
;RHVSGQTSQQQQADSAAECCICLERRPDMLLPCAHAYCRPCIEQWSVNHKTCPICREEANNDEAWVMSEAPNSLEMSEEICSTLMELVERQPSTDDTDDSH
;
A
#
# COMPACT_ATOMS: atom_id res chain seq x y z
N ARG A 1 -21.38 25.87 -35.17
CA ARG A 1 -21.61 24.40 -35.19
C ARG A 1 -20.63 23.79 -34.19
N HIS A 2 -21.10 23.48 -32.99
CA HIS A 2 -20.34 22.65 -32.04
C HIS A 2 -20.48 21.19 -32.47
N VAL A 3 -19.38 20.44 -32.39
CA VAL A 3 -19.39 19.01 -32.09
C VAL A 3 -18.23 18.73 -31.13
N SER A 4 -18.57 18.04 -30.06
CA SER A 4 -17.76 17.74 -28.87
C SER A 4 -17.19 16.33 -28.92
N GLY A 5 -16.11 16.10 -28.16
CA GLY A 5 -15.72 14.81 -27.56
C GLY A 5 -14.97 13.83 -28.49
N GLN A 6 -13.96 13.09 -28.06
CA GLN A 6 -13.83 12.41 -26.75
C GLN A 6 -12.34 12.22 -26.36
N THR A 7 -12.04 12.64 -25.13
CA THR A 7 -11.17 12.02 -24.11
C THR A 7 -10.08 11.02 -24.56
N SER A 8 -8.84 11.48 -24.54
CA SER A 8 -7.64 10.62 -24.51
C SER A 8 -6.86 10.91 -23.23
N GLN A 9 -7.44 10.60 -22.06
CA GLN A 9 -6.82 10.79 -20.75
C GLN A 9 -7.20 9.63 -19.82
N GLN A 10 -6.82 8.39 -20.17
CA GLN A 10 -6.80 7.27 -19.20
C GLN A 10 -6.02 6.09 -19.77
N GLN A 11 -4.68 6.13 -19.79
CA GLN A 11 -3.89 4.95 -20.20
C GLN A 11 -2.48 4.90 -19.59
N GLN A 12 -2.17 5.77 -18.62
CA GLN A 12 -0.80 5.93 -18.11
C GLN A 12 -0.60 5.41 -16.68
N ALA A 13 -1.62 4.76 -16.09
CA ALA A 13 -1.56 4.20 -14.74
C ALA A 13 -1.40 2.67 -14.69
N ASP A 14 -1.49 1.96 -15.82
CA ASP A 14 -1.45 0.49 -15.84
C ASP A 14 -0.03 -0.09 -15.85
N SER A 15 0.96 0.61 -16.42
CA SER A 15 2.31 0.03 -16.54
C SER A 15 3.05 -0.12 -15.19
N ALA A 16 2.64 0.64 -14.17
CA ALA A 16 3.15 0.49 -12.80
C ALA A 16 2.35 -0.54 -11.98
N ALA A 17 1.23 -1.03 -12.52
CA ALA A 17 0.34 -1.97 -11.85
C ALA A 17 0.68 -3.44 -12.16
N GLU A 18 1.62 -3.70 -13.07
CA GLU A 18 1.99 -5.04 -13.53
C GLU A 18 3.48 -5.32 -13.27
N CYS A 19 3.80 -6.56 -12.93
CA CYS A 19 5.17 -6.99 -12.71
C CYS A 19 5.96 -6.94 -14.01
N CYS A 20 7.10 -6.26 -14.01
CA CYS A 20 7.95 -6.07 -15.19
C CYS A 20 8.61 -7.34 -15.73
N ILE A 21 8.54 -8.48 -15.01
CA ILE A 21 9.09 -9.77 -15.45
C ILE A 21 8.04 -10.55 -16.25
N CYS A 22 6.85 -10.73 -15.69
CA CYS A 22 5.80 -11.55 -16.32
C CYS A 22 4.75 -10.75 -17.09
N LEU A 23 4.61 -9.45 -16.83
CA LEU A 23 3.60 -8.57 -17.43
C LEU A 23 2.15 -9.09 -17.30
N GLU A 24 1.88 -9.86 -16.25
CA GLU A 24 0.59 -10.53 -16.02
C GLU A 24 0.02 -10.27 -14.62
N ARG A 25 0.89 -10.26 -13.60
CA ARG A 25 0.50 -10.21 -12.19
C ARG A 25 0.83 -8.85 -11.62
N ARG A 26 0.02 -8.38 -10.67
CA ARG A 26 0.38 -7.22 -9.86
C ARG A 26 1.62 -7.52 -9.02
N PRO A 27 2.56 -6.56 -8.89
CA PRO A 27 3.66 -6.73 -7.96
C PRO A 27 3.13 -6.68 -6.51
N ASP A 28 3.66 -7.55 -5.66
CA ASP A 28 3.29 -7.70 -4.24
C ASP A 28 4.53 -7.81 -3.32
N MET A 29 5.73 -7.86 -3.90
CA MET A 29 7.01 -7.88 -3.20
C MET A 29 7.86 -6.67 -3.59
N LEU A 30 8.41 -5.98 -2.60
CA LEU A 30 9.32 -4.84 -2.77
C LEU A 30 10.73 -5.24 -2.29
N LEU A 31 11.74 -5.04 -3.14
CA LEU A 31 13.15 -5.18 -2.74
C LEU A 31 13.64 -3.92 -1.98
N PRO A 32 14.75 -4.00 -1.23
CA PRO A 32 15.34 -2.85 -0.51
C PRO A 32 15.68 -1.66 -1.42
N CYS A 33 15.97 -1.92 -2.70
CA CYS A 33 16.18 -0.90 -3.73
C CYS A 33 14.88 -0.27 -4.29
N ALA A 34 13.73 -0.48 -3.62
CA ALA A 34 12.40 0.02 -3.96
C ALA A 34 11.82 -0.45 -5.32
N HIS A 35 12.37 -1.51 -5.90
CA HIS A 35 11.80 -2.13 -7.11
C HIS A 35 10.82 -3.25 -6.75
N ALA A 36 9.68 -3.28 -7.42
CA ALA A 36 8.57 -4.17 -7.10
C ALA A 36 8.37 -5.28 -8.15
N TYR A 37 8.05 -6.49 -7.69
CA TYR A 37 7.86 -7.67 -8.51
C TYR A 37 6.73 -8.54 -7.98
N CYS A 38 6.23 -9.44 -8.83
CA CYS A 38 5.35 -10.51 -8.39
C CYS A 38 6.16 -11.55 -7.58
N ARG A 39 5.62 -12.06 -6.48
CA ARG A 39 6.26 -13.08 -5.63
C ARG A 39 6.89 -14.23 -6.40
N PRO A 40 6.19 -14.96 -7.31
CA PRO A 40 6.81 -16.08 -8.02
C PRO A 40 7.93 -15.62 -8.97
N CYS A 41 7.86 -14.39 -9.49
CA CYS A 41 8.87 -13.83 -10.37
C CYS A 41 10.19 -13.59 -9.62
N ILE A 42 10.11 -12.94 -8.44
CA ILE A 42 11.29 -12.60 -7.65
C ILE A 42 11.87 -13.81 -6.91
N GLU A 43 11.04 -14.74 -6.46
CA GLU A 43 11.48 -16.00 -5.88
C GLU A 43 12.28 -16.83 -6.90
N GLN A 44 11.77 -16.97 -8.13
CA GLN A 44 12.47 -17.68 -9.20
C GLN A 44 13.80 -17.03 -9.54
N TRP A 45 13.85 -15.70 -9.62
CA TRP A 45 15.09 -14.97 -9.86
C TRP A 45 16.11 -15.17 -8.73
N SER A 46 15.63 -15.20 -7.49
CA SER A 46 16.44 -15.32 -6.26
C SER A 46 17.13 -16.67 -6.09
N VAL A 47 16.78 -17.67 -6.92
CA VAL A 47 17.42 -18.99 -6.98
C VAL A 47 18.86 -18.88 -7.48
N ASN A 48 19.09 -18.09 -8.53
CA ASN A 48 20.39 -17.98 -9.19
C ASN A 48 21.05 -16.61 -9.03
N HIS A 49 20.30 -15.60 -8.58
CA HIS A 49 20.77 -14.23 -8.47
C HIS A 49 20.44 -13.66 -7.10
N LYS A 50 21.33 -12.83 -6.55
CA LYS A 50 21.10 -12.04 -5.33
C LYS A 50 21.08 -10.56 -5.64
N THR A 51 20.55 -10.20 -6.81
CA THR A 51 20.58 -8.82 -7.32
C THR A 51 19.21 -8.42 -7.84
N CYS A 52 18.92 -7.12 -7.86
CA CYS A 52 17.72 -6.60 -8.50
C CYS A 52 17.79 -6.73 -10.04
N PRO A 53 16.77 -7.29 -10.72
CA PRO A 53 16.71 -7.34 -12.18
C PRO A 53 16.84 -5.96 -12.87
N ILE A 54 16.41 -4.89 -12.20
CA ILE A 54 16.41 -3.53 -12.75
C ILE A 54 17.74 -2.80 -12.48
N CYS A 55 18.09 -2.61 -11.21
CA CYS A 55 19.26 -1.78 -10.83
C CYS A 55 20.53 -2.57 -10.51
N ARG A 56 20.44 -3.91 -10.44
CA ARG A 56 21.56 -4.83 -10.11
C ARG A 56 22.14 -4.69 -8.71
N GLU A 57 21.53 -3.88 -7.85
CA GLU A 57 21.89 -3.78 -6.44
C GLU A 57 21.63 -5.12 -5.72
N GLU A 58 22.45 -5.42 -4.71
CA GLU A 58 22.32 -6.65 -3.93
C GLU A 58 20.97 -6.69 -3.20
N ALA A 59 20.22 -7.76 -3.44
CA ALA A 59 18.91 -7.99 -2.89
C ALA A 59 19.02 -9.17 -1.92
N ASN A 60 19.16 -8.87 -0.62
CA ASN A 60 19.05 -9.91 0.38
C ASN A 60 17.56 -10.28 0.53
N ASN A 61 17.20 -11.52 0.24
CA ASN A 61 15.80 -11.94 0.17
C ASN A 61 15.09 -11.90 1.54
N ASP A 62 15.84 -11.97 2.64
CA ASP A 62 15.29 -11.84 4.00
C ASP A 62 14.76 -10.42 4.29
N GLU A 63 15.13 -9.44 3.47
CA GLU A 63 14.76 -8.03 3.63
C GLU A 63 13.63 -7.61 2.65
N ALA A 64 13.06 -8.56 1.90
CA ALA A 64 11.97 -8.26 0.97
C ALA A 64 10.68 -7.94 1.76
N TRP A 65 10.03 -6.83 1.42
CA TRP A 65 8.80 -6.39 2.08
C TRP A 65 7.59 -6.80 1.27
N VAL A 66 6.63 -7.45 1.92
CA VAL A 66 5.31 -7.71 1.34
C VAL A 66 4.52 -6.42 1.38
N MET A 67 4.01 -5.99 0.23
CA MET A 67 3.09 -4.86 0.20
C MET A 67 1.76 -5.31 0.78
N SER A 68 1.37 -4.74 1.92
CA SER A 68 0.01 -4.90 2.43
C SER A 68 -0.97 -4.26 1.45
N GLU A 69 -2.06 -4.96 1.14
CA GLU A 69 -3.16 -4.37 0.38
C GLU A 69 -3.67 -3.15 1.13
N ALA A 70 -3.80 -2.02 0.43
CA ALA A 70 -4.39 -0.83 1.04
C ALA A 70 -5.85 -1.17 1.38
N PRO A 71 -6.27 -1.03 2.66
CA PRO A 71 -7.66 -1.26 3.01
C PRO A 71 -8.54 -0.31 2.21
N ASN A 72 -9.76 -0.75 1.91
CA ASN A 72 -10.66 0.10 1.14
C ASN A 72 -11.08 1.32 1.99
N SER A 73 -11.58 2.37 1.34
CA SER A 73 -11.92 3.63 2.02
C SER A 73 -12.98 3.46 3.12
N LEU A 74 -13.87 2.46 3.01
CA LEU A 74 -14.93 2.21 3.99
C LEU A 74 -14.34 1.53 5.23
N GLU A 75 -13.56 0.46 5.05
CA GLU A 75 -12.87 -0.23 6.15
C GLU A 75 -12.01 0.74 6.98
N MET A 76 -11.26 1.62 6.29
CA MET A 76 -10.46 2.62 6.98
C MET A 76 -11.33 3.59 7.80
N SER A 77 -12.48 4.01 7.28
CA SER A 77 -13.37 4.92 7.99
C SER A 77 -14.07 4.28 9.19
N GLU A 78 -14.44 3.00 9.10
CA GLU A 78 -15.09 2.25 10.18
C GLU A 78 -14.15 2.10 11.39
N GLU A 79 -12.90 1.70 11.15
CA GLU A 79 -11.88 1.56 12.18
C GLU A 79 -11.54 2.91 12.84
N ILE A 80 -11.43 3.98 12.03
CA ILE A 80 -11.21 5.35 12.54
C ILE A 80 -12.39 5.77 13.43
N CYS A 81 -13.62 5.60 12.96
CA CYS A 81 -14.82 5.96 13.71
C CYS A 81 -14.94 5.17 15.02
N SER A 82 -14.67 3.86 14.99
CA SER A 82 -14.69 3.00 16.17
C SER A 82 -13.70 3.48 17.23
N THR A 83 -12.45 3.71 16.84
CA THR A 83 -11.41 4.21 17.74
C THR A 83 -11.75 5.60 18.30
N LEU A 84 -12.30 6.49 17.47
CA LEU A 84 -12.71 7.82 17.89
C LEU A 84 -13.84 7.78 18.93
N MET A 85 -14.80 6.85 18.82
CA MET A 85 -15.86 6.70 19.81
C MET A 85 -15.30 6.23 21.16
N GLU A 86 -14.38 5.26 21.19
CA GLU A 86 -13.76 4.78 22.44
C GLU A 86 -12.96 5.87 23.19
N LEU A 87 -12.30 6.77 22.45
CA LEU A 87 -11.54 7.87 23.04
C LEU A 87 -12.43 8.94 23.69
N VAL A 88 -13.65 9.13 23.17
CA VAL A 88 -14.66 10.03 23.75
C VAL A 88 -15.21 9.46 25.06
N GLU A 89 -15.45 8.14 25.12
CA GLU A 89 -15.96 7.47 26.31
C GLU A 89 -14.92 7.38 27.46
N ARG A 90 -13.63 7.42 27.14
CA ARG A 90 -12.53 7.41 28.13
C ARG A 90 -12.20 8.77 28.74
N GLN A 91 -12.90 9.85 28.40
CA GLN A 91 -12.73 11.12 29.11
C GLN A 91 -13.33 11.00 30.51
N PRO A 92 -12.53 11.01 31.60
CA PRO A 92 -13.10 11.08 32.93
C PRO A 92 -13.89 12.39 33.02
N SER A 93 -15.16 12.27 33.41
CA SER A 93 -16.01 13.40 33.76
C SER A 93 -15.28 14.29 34.76
N THR A 94 -14.81 15.45 34.33
CA THR A 94 -14.45 16.54 35.24
C THR A 94 -15.74 17.14 35.79
N ASP A 95 -16.45 16.37 36.59
CA ASP A 95 -17.60 16.81 37.37
C ASP A 95 -17.47 16.17 38.76
N ASP A 96 -16.41 16.52 39.48
CA ASP A 96 -16.28 16.26 40.91
C ASP A 96 -15.29 17.29 41.48
N THR A 97 -15.81 18.49 41.75
CA THR A 97 -15.79 19.16 43.07
C THR A 97 -16.37 20.57 42.90
N ASP A 98 -17.69 20.65 42.89
CA ASP A 98 -18.38 21.75 43.58
C ASP A 98 -18.47 21.41 45.07
N ASP A 99 -18.53 22.48 45.87
CA ASP A 99 -18.97 22.51 47.26
C ASP A 99 -18.06 21.90 48.35
N SER A 100 -17.30 22.79 48.99
CA SER A 100 -17.13 22.78 50.46
C SER A 100 -16.76 24.19 50.94
N HIS A 101 -17.80 24.90 51.41
CA HIS A 101 -17.87 26.00 52.40
C HIS A 101 -16.65 26.90 52.64
#